data_AF-A0A3M1SA02-F1
#
_entry.id   AF-A0A3M1SA02-F1
#
_cell.length_a   1.000
_cell.length_b   1.000
_cell.length_c   1.000
_cell.angle_alpha   90.00
_cell.angle_beta   90.00
_cell.angle_gamma   90.00
#
_symmetry.space_group_name_H-M   'P 1'
#
loop_
_entity.id
_entity.type
_entity.pdbx_description
1 polymer ?
#
loop_
_entity_poly.entity_id
_entity_poly.type
_entity_poly.pdbx_seq_one_letter_code
_entity_poly.pdbx_strand_id
1 'polypeptide(L)'
;MKPSLRSLRLSPSLHSAAVAALCIVFTCAGRGFAVEPVPPTVHVWEKIELTFTAERTYDNPYFDVDVWVDLEGPGFRKRCYGFWDGGNVFRVRILATSPGQWRWTSGASTDDPGFVGKSGTFWAVPWTEAEKDAVPCRRGMIRPTKNGHALEWADGTPFFLLGDTWWATPTFRFPWRDDPRPRAIGPQAGFQDYLQYRRNQGFNALAIIVGFPNWTDDGLPARLKTEDGTTLRMAWKKAGTNLAKPMPNEQGHYPFLFPGKIPGYEKTFADVTRIDPRYFQALDRKIDYMNSQGFVPFMEVARRDVGQAWKRYYPWPESYVRYVRYVWSRYQANICIFSPFHFDSPAASLPKEEWNEVAKQVLATYGKPPFGTLCSTNASGSTLENWGHVDQAPWLTLHQIGNRRTHAVYEKLTEIFRASPPIPGLNGEPYYDGML
;
A
#
# COMPACT_ATOMS: atom_id res chain seq x y z
N MET A 1 -15.44 52.32 -42.98
CA MET A 1 -16.47 52.42 -44.03
C MET A 1 -17.08 51.04 -44.27
N LYS A 2 -18.36 50.84 -43.95
CA LYS A 2 -19.23 49.85 -44.62
C LYS A 2 -19.95 50.59 -45.76
N PRO A 3 -20.32 49.87 -46.84
CA PRO A 3 -21.75 49.59 -47.09
C PRO A 3 -21.95 48.10 -47.54
N SER A 4 -22.99 47.33 -47.19
CA SER A 4 -24.46 47.42 -47.45
C SER A 4 -24.77 47.44 -48.97
N LEU A 5 -25.69 46.66 -49.57
CA LEU A 5 -26.78 45.77 -49.14
C LEU A 5 -27.47 45.18 -50.41
N ARG A 6 -28.34 44.16 -50.19
CA ARG A 6 -29.46 43.64 -51.03
C ARG A 6 -29.12 42.60 -52.10
N SER A 7 -29.97 41.64 -52.45
CA SER A 7 -31.08 40.88 -51.84
C SER A 7 -31.72 40.10 -52.99
N LEU A 8 -32.04 38.82 -52.85
CA LEU A 8 -33.22 38.25 -53.50
C LEU A 8 -33.67 36.97 -52.78
N ARG A 9 -34.97 36.97 -52.44
CA ARG A 9 -35.74 35.90 -51.81
C ARG A 9 -36.30 35.00 -52.91
N LEU A 10 -36.51 33.72 -52.62
CA LEU A 10 -37.82 33.06 -52.53
C LEU A 10 -37.66 31.55 -52.21
N SER A 11 -38.54 31.08 -51.34
CA SER A 11 -38.69 29.75 -50.71
C SER A 11 -39.64 28.84 -51.53
N PRO A 12 -40.18 27.71 -51.01
CA PRO A 12 -39.60 26.58 -50.25
C PRO A 12 -39.94 25.21 -50.90
N SER A 13 -39.36 24.10 -50.42
CA SER A 13 -40.09 22.83 -50.43
C SER A 13 -39.78 22.02 -49.17
N LEU A 14 -40.86 21.57 -48.54
CA LEU A 14 -40.93 20.78 -47.32
C LEU A 14 -40.39 19.37 -47.57
N HIS A 15 -39.64 18.81 -46.63
CA HIS A 15 -39.75 17.40 -46.24
C HIS A 15 -39.57 17.30 -44.72
N SER A 16 -40.64 16.85 -44.07
CA SER A 16 -40.72 16.60 -42.63
C SER A 16 -39.77 15.50 -42.19
N ALA A 17 -39.01 15.74 -41.13
CA ALA A 17 -38.46 14.69 -40.29
C ALA A 17 -38.78 15.03 -38.83
N ALA A 18 -39.69 14.25 -38.26
CA ALA A 18 -40.13 14.35 -36.88
C ALA A 18 -38.95 14.05 -35.94
N VAL A 19 -38.56 15.02 -35.12
CA VAL A 19 -37.65 14.81 -33.99
C VAL A 19 -38.50 14.29 -32.83
N ALA A 20 -38.44 12.99 -32.58
CA ALA A 20 -38.99 12.40 -31.37
C ALA A 20 -38.14 12.85 -30.17
N ALA A 21 -38.68 13.75 -29.36
CA ALA A 21 -38.11 14.09 -28.07
C ALA A 21 -38.31 12.90 -27.12
N LEU A 22 -37.26 12.13 -26.89
CA LEU A 22 -37.25 11.07 -25.89
C LEU A 22 -37.05 11.72 -24.51
N CYS A 23 -38.16 12.03 -23.83
CA CYS A 23 -38.15 12.33 -22.40
C CYS A 23 -37.75 11.06 -21.65
N ILE A 24 -36.46 10.93 -21.32
CA ILE A 24 -35.99 9.92 -20.36
C ILE A 24 -36.45 10.38 -18.97
N VAL A 25 -37.59 9.85 -18.54
CA VAL A 25 -37.99 9.86 -17.14
C VAL A 25 -36.98 8.98 -16.41
N PHE A 26 -36.09 9.59 -15.63
CA PHE A 26 -35.30 8.86 -14.64
C PHE A 26 -36.25 8.40 -13.52
N THR A 27 -36.88 7.25 -13.71
CA THR A 27 -37.43 6.50 -12.59
C THR A 27 -36.27 6.05 -11.71
N CYS A 28 -36.16 6.65 -10.52
CA CYS A 28 -35.34 6.13 -9.43
C CYS A 28 -35.87 4.75 -9.00
N ALA A 29 -35.56 3.72 -9.77
CA ALA A 29 -35.67 2.35 -9.32
C ALA A 29 -34.41 2.03 -8.51
N GLY A 30 -34.58 1.74 -7.23
CA GLY A 30 -33.51 1.30 -6.34
C GLY A 30 -32.74 0.14 -6.96
N ARG A 31 -31.49 0.38 -7.35
CA ARG A 31 -30.58 -0.69 -7.70
C ARG A 31 -30.32 -1.47 -6.42
N GLY A 32 -30.76 -2.73 -6.38
CA GLY A 32 -30.37 -3.65 -5.33
C GLY A 32 -28.85 -3.65 -5.19
N PHE A 33 -28.38 -3.45 -3.97
CA PHE A 33 -26.98 -3.41 -3.59
C PHE A 33 -26.39 -4.82 -3.66
N ALA A 34 -25.90 -5.20 -4.85
CA ALA A 34 -25.16 -6.43 -5.06
C ALA A 34 -23.65 -6.15 -5.00
N VAL A 35 -22.92 -6.99 -4.27
CA VAL A 35 -21.46 -7.10 -4.41
C VAL A 35 -21.17 -7.40 -5.89
N GLU A 36 -20.21 -6.72 -6.50
CA GLU A 36 -19.83 -7.02 -7.89
C GLU A 36 -19.51 -8.52 -8.02
N PRO A 37 -20.09 -9.22 -9.01
CA PRO A 37 -19.93 -10.66 -9.11
C PRO A 37 -18.47 -10.99 -9.44
N VAL A 38 -17.85 -11.78 -8.57
CA VAL A 38 -16.55 -12.40 -8.86
C VAL A 38 -16.72 -13.29 -10.08
N PRO A 39 -15.76 -13.30 -11.03
CA PRO A 39 -15.77 -14.27 -12.12
C PRO A 39 -15.91 -15.70 -11.57
N PRO A 40 -16.70 -16.57 -12.22
CA PRO A 40 -16.93 -17.93 -11.73
C PRO A 40 -15.63 -18.74 -11.62
N THR A 41 -14.63 -18.39 -12.43
CA THR A 41 -13.29 -18.97 -12.42
C THR A 41 -12.25 -17.85 -12.42
N VAL A 42 -11.26 -17.98 -11.54
CA VAL A 42 -10.06 -17.13 -11.46
C VAL A 42 -8.81 -18.01 -11.40
N HIS A 43 -7.63 -17.44 -11.56
CA HIS A 43 -6.40 -18.16 -11.29
C HIS A 43 -5.99 -18.10 -9.81
N VAL A 44 -5.20 -19.10 -9.37
CA VAL A 44 -4.48 -19.02 -8.09
C VAL A 44 -3.60 -17.77 -8.06
N TRP A 45 -3.51 -17.13 -6.90
CA TRP A 45 -2.76 -15.87 -6.70
C TRP A 45 -3.24 -14.68 -7.56
N GLU A 46 -4.38 -14.81 -8.24
CA GLU A 46 -5.06 -13.68 -8.86
C GLU A 46 -5.87 -12.92 -7.81
N LYS A 47 -5.70 -11.60 -7.78
CA LYS A 47 -6.39 -10.72 -6.84
C LYS A 47 -7.88 -10.66 -7.19
N ILE A 48 -8.72 -11.00 -6.22
CA ILE A 48 -10.16 -10.74 -6.24
C ILE A 48 -10.45 -9.56 -5.32
N GLU A 49 -11.22 -8.59 -5.81
CA GLU A 49 -11.69 -7.46 -5.02
C GLU A 49 -13.21 -7.54 -4.82
N LEU A 50 -13.62 -7.71 -3.57
CA LEU A 50 -15.02 -7.67 -3.17
C LEU A 50 -15.37 -6.26 -2.76
N THR A 51 -16.40 -5.68 -3.37
CA THR A 51 -16.90 -4.34 -3.04
C THR A 51 -18.18 -4.42 -2.23
N PHE A 52 -18.19 -3.72 -1.11
CA PHE A 52 -19.35 -3.56 -0.26
C PHE A 52 -19.72 -2.08 -0.17
N THR A 53 -21.02 -1.81 -0.12
CA THR A 53 -21.56 -0.46 -0.01
C THR A 53 -22.29 -0.36 1.32
N ALA A 54 -21.84 0.54 2.19
CA ALA A 54 -22.49 0.80 3.46
C ALA A 54 -23.92 1.27 3.22
N GLU A 55 -24.88 0.70 3.94
CA GLU A 55 -26.26 1.21 3.98
C GLU A 55 -26.46 2.22 5.11
N ARG A 56 -25.52 2.26 6.06
CA ARG A 56 -25.47 3.25 7.14
C ARG A 56 -24.44 4.34 6.88
N THR A 57 -24.61 5.45 7.58
CA THR A 57 -23.67 6.57 7.59
C THR A 57 -22.74 6.46 8.79
N TYR A 58 -21.47 6.77 8.58
CA TYR A 58 -20.43 6.79 9.61
C TYR A 58 -19.69 8.11 9.57
N ASP A 59 -19.43 8.68 10.73
CA ASP A 59 -18.65 9.92 10.85
C ASP A 59 -17.18 9.68 10.49
N ASN A 60 -16.62 8.55 10.92
CA ASN A 60 -15.27 8.13 10.58
C ASN A 60 -15.21 6.67 10.10
N PRO A 61 -15.62 6.38 8.85
CA PRO A 61 -15.63 5.02 8.31
C PRO A 61 -14.25 4.37 8.28
N TYR A 62 -13.18 5.17 8.19
CA TYR A 62 -11.82 4.68 8.29
C TYR A 62 -11.49 4.16 9.68
N PHE A 63 -11.90 4.86 10.74
CA PHE A 63 -11.44 4.56 12.09
C PHE A 63 -12.40 3.63 12.85
N ASP A 64 -13.70 3.73 12.57
CA ASP A 64 -14.75 3.16 13.43
C ASP A 64 -15.30 1.81 12.90
N VAL A 65 -15.03 1.47 11.64
CA VAL A 65 -15.66 0.31 10.98
C VAL A 65 -14.62 -0.70 10.49
N ASP A 66 -14.71 -1.92 11.00
CA ASP A 66 -14.05 -3.09 10.42
C ASP A 66 -15.01 -3.84 9.52
N VAL A 67 -14.55 -4.18 8.32
CA VAL A 67 -15.23 -5.11 7.39
C VAL A 67 -14.28 -6.26 7.10
N TRP A 68 -14.79 -7.47 6.96
CA TRP A 68 -13.98 -8.64 6.60
C TRP A 68 -14.78 -9.65 5.79
N VAL A 69 -14.07 -10.63 5.24
CA VAL A 69 -14.64 -11.91 4.84
C VAL A 69 -13.93 -13.06 5.53
N ASP A 70 -14.70 -14.04 5.99
CA ASP A 70 -14.18 -15.34 6.38
C ASP A 70 -14.10 -16.19 5.11
N LEU A 71 -12.87 -16.49 4.67
CA LEU A 71 -12.55 -17.17 3.41
C LEU A 71 -12.18 -18.63 3.68
N GLU A 72 -12.80 -19.53 2.93
CA GLU A 72 -12.58 -20.97 3.01
C GLU A 72 -12.30 -21.57 1.64
N GLY A 73 -11.34 -22.49 1.58
CA GLY A 73 -10.92 -23.20 0.37
C GLY A 73 -10.02 -24.39 0.72
N PRO A 74 -9.41 -25.05 -0.27
CA PRO A 74 -8.58 -26.23 -0.04
C PRO A 74 -7.39 -25.95 0.87
N GLY A 75 -7.45 -26.47 2.10
CA GLY A 75 -6.41 -26.27 3.14
C GLY A 75 -6.37 -24.85 3.73
N PHE A 76 -7.39 -24.02 3.45
CA PHE A 76 -7.42 -22.62 3.87
C PHE A 76 -8.73 -22.29 4.59
N ARG A 77 -8.61 -21.68 5.78
CA ARG A 77 -9.74 -21.11 6.53
C ARG A 77 -9.24 -19.95 7.38
N LYS A 78 -9.40 -18.72 6.90
CA LYS A 78 -8.92 -17.52 7.61
C LYS A 78 -9.82 -16.32 7.33
N ARG A 79 -9.79 -15.38 8.26
CA ARG A 79 -10.39 -14.05 8.10
C ARG A 79 -9.48 -13.14 7.27
N CYS A 80 -10.06 -12.45 6.29
CA CYS A 80 -9.41 -11.43 5.48
C CYS A 80 -10.13 -10.10 5.73
N TYR A 81 -9.49 -9.13 6.39
CA TYR A 81 -10.13 -7.84 6.63
C TYR A 81 -9.98 -6.93 5.41
N GLY A 82 -10.94 -6.02 5.28
CA GLY A 82 -11.01 -5.00 4.25
C GLY A 82 -10.54 -3.63 4.71
N PHE A 83 -10.88 -2.63 3.91
CA PHE A 83 -10.52 -1.23 4.12
C PHE A 83 -11.61 -0.32 3.54
N TRP A 84 -11.74 0.87 4.13
CA TRP A 84 -12.58 1.94 3.57
C TRP A 84 -11.88 2.58 2.36
N ASP A 85 -12.62 2.74 1.26
CA ASP A 85 -12.10 3.26 -0.01
C ASP A 85 -12.76 4.57 -0.46
N GLY A 86 -13.38 5.29 0.47
CA GLY A 86 -14.03 6.58 0.20
C GLY A 86 -15.55 6.47 0.09
N GLY A 87 -16.24 7.57 0.38
CA GLY A 87 -17.70 7.60 0.41
C GLY A 87 -18.27 6.52 1.34
N ASN A 88 -19.21 5.73 0.83
CA ASN A 88 -19.78 4.57 1.51
C ASN A 88 -19.17 3.23 1.02
N VAL A 89 -17.99 3.24 0.39
CA VAL A 89 -17.39 2.06 -0.22
C VAL A 89 -16.35 1.42 0.70
N PHE A 90 -16.50 0.12 0.90
CA PHE A 90 -15.52 -0.74 1.58
C PHE A 90 -15.12 -1.87 0.65
N ARG A 91 -13.86 -2.28 0.73
CA ARG A 91 -13.32 -3.33 -0.13
C ARG A 91 -12.61 -4.40 0.68
N VAL A 92 -12.78 -5.66 0.31
CA VAL A 92 -11.98 -6.77 0.83
C VAL A 92 -11.28 -7.44 -0.34
N ARG A 93 -9.95 -7.46 -0.33
CA ARG A 93 -9.14 -8.10 -1.36
C ARG A 93 -8.68 -9.47 -0.87
N ILE A 94 -8.90 -10.51 -1.68
CA ILE A 94 -8.60 -11.92 -1.35
C ILE A 94 -7.83 -12.63 -2.48
N LEU A 95 -7.22 -13.77 -2.13
CA LEU A 95 -6.49 -14.65 -3.04
C LEU A 95 -6.94 -16.09 -2.83
N ALA A 96 -7.04 -16.87 -3.90
CA ALA A 96 -6.97 -18.33 -3.80
C ALA A 96 -5.52 -18.80 -3.80
N THR A 97 -5.13 -19.57 -2.78
CA THR A 97 -3.75 -20.07 -2.62
C THR A 97 -3.53 -21.44 -3.25
N SER A 98 -4.58 -22.09 -3.75
CA SER A 98 -4.58 -23.44 -4.30
C SER A 98 -5.76 -23.63 -5.26
N PRO A 99 -5.65 -24.52 -6.28
CA PRO A 99 -6.77 -24.83 -7.16
C PRO A 99 -7.92 -25.52 -6.42
N GLY A 100 -9.15 -25.25 -6.85
CA GLY A 100 -10.36 -25.85 -6.29
C GLY A 100 -11.46 -24.83 -6.01
N GLN A 101 -12.50 -25.26 -5.29
CA GLN A 101 -13.63 -24.40 -4.95
C GLN A 101 -13.34 -23.58 -3.69
N TRP A 102 -13.65 -22.29 -3.77
CA TRP A 102 -13.54 -21.34 -2.67
C TRP A 102 -14.91 -20.75 -2.34
N ARG A 103 -15.11 -20.39 -1.07
CA ARG A 103 -16.28 -19.68 -0.57
C ARG A 103 -15.89 -18.61 0.42
N TRP A 104 -16.69 -17.56 0.50
CA TRP A 104 -16.49 -16.49 1.47
C TRP A 104 -17.82 -16.07 2.08
N THR A 105 -17.77 -15.55 3.31
CA THR A 105 -18.90 -14.91 3.98
C THR A 105 -18.43 -13.62 4.64
N SER A 106 -19.13 -12.51 4.44
CA SER A 106 -18.75 -11.20 4.95
C SER A 106 -19.30 -10.93 6.35
N GLY A 107 -18.56 -10.13 7.11
CA GLY A 107 -18.95 -9.60 8.41
C GLY A 107 -18.36 -8.21 8.65
N ALA A 108 -18.80 -7.56 9.71
CA ALA A 108 -18.33 -6.24 10.11
C ALA A 108 -18.40 -6.06 11.64
N SER A 109 -17.70 -5.04 12.16
CA SER A 109 -17.80 -4.62 13.58
C SER A 109 -19.14 -3.96 13.92
N THR A 110 -20.03 -3.84 12.93
CA THR A 110 -21.35 -3.22 13.02
C THR A 110 -22.38 -4.15 12.37
N ASP A 111 -23.66 -3.89 12.62
CA ASP A 111 -24.81 -4.61 12.06
C ASP A 111 -25.34 -3.95 10.77
N ASP A 112 -24.47 -3.29 9.99
CA ASP A 112 -24.84 -2.69 8.70
C ASP A 112 -25.19 -3.78 7.66
N PRO A 113 -26.43 -3.79 7.12
CA PRO A 113 -26.87 -4.78 6.13
C PRO A 113 -26.08 -4.73 4.81
N GLY A 114 -25.40 -3.63 4.52
CA GLY A 114 -24.47 -3.49 3.40
C GLY A 114 -23.24 -4.40 3.51
N PHE A 115 -22.90 -4.85 4.73
CA PHE A 115 -21.72 -5.67 5.00
C PHE A 115 -22.05 -7.08 5.45
N VAL A 116 -23.01 -7.26 6.36
CA VAL A 116 -23.14 -8.53 7.11
C VAL A 116 -23.84 -9.60 6.29
N GLY A 117 -23.28 -10.83 6.31
CA GLY A 117 -23.95 -12.03 5.81
C GLY A 117 -24.00 -12.15 4.28
N LYS A 118 -23.30 -11.30 3.53
CA LYS A 118 -23.11 -11.53 2.09
C LYS A 118 -22.18 -12.73 1.90
N SER A 119 -22.37 -13.49 0.84
CA SER A 119 -21.53 -14.66 0.56
C SER A 119 -21.39 -14.88 -0.94
N GLY A 120 -20.39 -15.68 -1.31
CA GLY A 120 -20.15 -16.05 -2.69
C GLY A 120 -19.19 -17.23 -2.79
N THR A 121 -19.11 -17.80 -3.98
CA THR A 121 -18.21 -18.91 -4.32
C THR A 121 -17.52 -18.64 -5.66
N PHE A 122 -16.33 -19.18 -5.83
CA PHE A 122 -15.60 -19.15 -7.10
C PHE A 122 -14.68 -20.36 -7.21
N TRP A 123 -14.23 -20.67 -8.42
CA TRP A 123 -13.23 -21.71 -8.70
C TRP A 123 -11.87 -21.09 -8.97
N ALA A 124 -10.83 -21.68 -8.40
CA ALA A 124 -9.46 -21.33 -8.69
C ALA A 124 -8.79 -22.39 -9.58
N VAL A 125 -8.14 -21.98 -10.66
CA VAL A 125 -7.36 -22.82 -11.56
C VAL A 125 -5.88 -22.42 -11.56
N PRO A 126 -4.94 -23.33 -11.85
CA PRO A 126 -3.54 -22.96 -11.95
C PRO A 126 -3.28 -22.01 -13.13
N TRP A 127 -2.23 -21.18 -13.01
CA TRP A 127 -1.58 -20.58 -14.18
C TRP A 127 -0.76 -21.64 -14.92
N THR A 128 -0.61 -21.50 -16.23
CA THR A 128 0.38 -22.28 -16.99
C THR A 128 1.81 -21.85 -16.65
N GLU A 129 2.81 -22.71 -16.89
CA GLU A 129 4.23 -22.32 -16.67
C GLU A 129 4.63 -21.11 -17.52
N ALA A 130 4.21 -21.06 -18.79
CA ALA A 130 4.50 -19.93 -19.68
C ALA A 130 3.94 -18.60 -19.14
N GLU A 131 2.75 -18.62 -18.53
CA GLU A 131 2.17 -17.45 -17.89
C GLU A 131 2.94 -17.03 -16.65
N LYS A 132 3.43 -17.99 -15.85
CA LYS A 132 4.27 -17.72 -14.67
C LYS A 132 5.65 -17.19 -15.04
N ASP A 133 6.23 -17.65 -16.15
CA ASP A 133 7.49 -17.12 -16.67
C ASP A 133 7.35 -15.68 -17.19
N ALA A 134 6.23 -15.38 -17.85
CA ALA A 134 5.94 -14.03 -18.32
C ALA A 134 5.74 -13.03 -17.17
N VAL A 135 5.10 -13.47 -16.08
CA VAL A 135 4.83 -12.64 -14.88
C VAL A 135 5.15 -13.46 -13.62
N PRO A 136 6.39 -13.36 -13.08
CA PRO A 136 6.85 -14.16 -11.95
C PRO A 136 5.94 -14.12 -10.70
N CYS A 137 5.28 -12.99 -10.43
CA CYS A 137 4.35 -12.87 -9.30
C CYS A 137 3.16 -13.84 -9.37
N ARG A 138 2.83 -14.42 -10.53
CA ARG A 138 1.81 -15.48 -10.65
C ARG A 138 2.20 -16.77 -9.93
N ARG A 139 3.47 -16.93 -9.55
CA ARG A 139 3.97 -18.04 -8.73
C ARG A 139 3.53 -17.93 -7.26
N GLY A 140 2.99 -16.78 -6.84
CA GLY A 140 2.38 -16.58 -5.53
C GLY A 140 3.27 -15.86 -4.51
N MET A 141 2.85 -15.90 -3.24
CA MET A 141 3.58 -15.25 -2.15
C MET A 141 5.00 -15.83 -2.00
N ILE A 142 5.99 -14.96 -1.79
CA ILE A 142 7.34 -15.40 -1.46
C ILE A 142 7.34 -15.94 -0.02
N ARG A 143 8.08 -17.01 0.22
CA ARG A 143 8.25 -17.65 1.52
C ARG A 143 9.70 -18.07 1.77
N PRO A 144 10.07 -18.40 3.02
CA PRO A 144 11.34 -19.03 3.31
C PRO A 144 11.46 -20.40 2.64
N THR A 145 12.65 -20.76 2.19
CA THR A 145 13.00 -22.14 1.84
C THR A 145 12.86 -23.06 3.05
N LYS A 146 12.78 -24.38 2.83
CA LYS A 146 12.64 -25.37 3.93
C LYS A 146 13.71 -25.26 5.03
N ASN A 147 14.93 -24.86 4.68
CA ASN A 147 16.02 -24.65 5.63
C ASN A 147 16.04 -23.24 6.25
N GLY A 148 15.12 -22.35 5.88
CA GLY A 148 14.96 -21.02 6.45
C GLY A 148 15.99 -19.97 6.02
N HIS A 149 16.92 -20.28 5.11
CA HIS A 149 18.03 -19.36 4.80
C HIS A 149 17.90 -18.60 3.46
N ALA A 150 16.92 -18.95 2.63
CA ALA A 150 16.69 -18.32 1.35
C ALA A 150 15.19 -18.09 1.11
N LEU A 151 14.86 -17.47 -0.03
CA LEU A 151 13.51 -17.18 -0.45
C LEU A 151 13.14 -18.02 -1.68
N GLU A 152 11.88 -18.44 -1.74
CA GLU A 152 11.27 -19.13 -2.87
C GLU A 152 9.85 -18.61 -3.09
N TRP A 153 9.35 -18.70 -4.32
CA TRP A 153 7.95 -18.50 -4.64
C TRP A 153 7.08 -19.60 -4.02
N ALA A 154 5.76 -19.41 -3.96
CA ALA A 154 4.85 -20.37 -3.32
C ALA A 154 4.86 -21.77 -4.00
N ASP A 155 5.23 -21.85 -5.28
CA ASP A 155 5.41 -23.09 -6.03
C ASP A 155 6.78 -23.77 -5.83
N GLY A 156 7.67 -23.19 -5.01
CA GLY A 156 9.01 -23.71 -4.72
C GLY A 156 10.11 -23.22 -5.67
N THR A 157 9.77 -22.41 -6.68
CA THR A 157 10.78 -21.80 -7.56
C THR A 157 11.67 -20.82 -6.77
N PRO A 158 13.01 -20.86 -6.87
CA PRO A 158 13.88 -19.93 -6.15
C PRO A 158 13.56 -18.46 -6.43
N PHE A 159 13.65 -17.62 -5.40
CA PHE A 159 13.50 -16.17 -5.51
C PHE A 159 14.75 -15.49 -4.97
N PHE A 160 15.63 -15.03 -5.87
CA PHE A 160 16.75 -14.18 -5.50
C PHE A 160 16.29 -12.72 -5.45
N LEU A 161 16.17 -12.15 -4.25
CA LEU A 161 15.71 -10.77 -4.08
C LEU A 161 16.81 -9.79 -4.51
N LEU A 162 16.59 -9.09 -5.61
CA LEU A 162 17.42 -7.98 -6.09
C LEU A 162 16.57 -6.71 -6.11
N GLY A 163 16.68 -5.93 -5.03
CA GLY A 163 15.85 -4.76 -4.78
C GLY A 163 16.52 -3.44 -5.16
N ASP A 164 15.70 -2.45 -5.53
CA ASP A 164 16.08 -1.03 -5.60
C ASP A 164 15.29 -0.22 -4.56
N THR A 165 15.74 0.99 -4.23
CA THR A 165 15.22 1.76 -3.09
C THR A 165 14.50 3.03 -3.52
N TRP A 166 13.18 2.96 -3.63
CA TRP A 166 12.33 4.06 -4.11
C TRP A 166 11.38 4.54 -3.03
N TRP A 167 11.94 5.07 -1.95
CA TRP A 167 11.18 5.43 -0.75
C TRP A 167 9.96 6.32 -1.01
N ALA A 168 10.03 7.21 -2.02
CA ALA A 168 8.96 8.14 -2.36
C ALA A 168 8.00 7.63 -3.46
N THR A 169 7.96 6.32 -3.72
CA THR A 169 7.12 5.70 -4.77
C THR A 169 5.67 6.19 -4.80
N PRO A 170 4.97 6.36 -3.67
CA PRO A 170 3.57 6.82 -3.70
C PRO A 170 3.38 8.27 -4.18
N THR A 171 4.46 9.05 -4.29
CA THR A 171 4.40 10.51 -4.51
C THR A 171 4.59 10.90 -5.97
N PHE A 172 4.33 12.17 -6.27
CA PHE A 172 4.56 12.77 -7.60
C PHE A 172 6.01 12.67 -8.13
N ARG A 173 6.96 12.25 -7.28
CA ARG A 173 8.36 12.01 -7.66
C ARG A 173 8.52 10.83 -8.59
N PHE A 174 7.59 9.88 -8.53
CA PHE A 174 7.48 8.79 -9.49
C PHE A 174 6.12 8.90 -10.17
N PRO A 175 5.93 9.90 -11.05
CA PRO A 175 4.62 10.23 -11.58
C PRO A 175 4.08 9.07 -12.42
N TRP A 176 2.83 8.72 -12.23
CA TRP A 176 2.14 7.83 -13.16
C TRP A 176 1.88 8.55 -14.49
N ARG A 177 2.10 7.87 -15.61
CA ARG A 177 1.73 8.35 -16.96
C ARG A 177 0.53 7.56 -17.46
N ASP A 178 -0.56 8.25 -17.77
CA ASP A 178 -1.80 7.58 -18.23
C ASP A 178 -1.71 7.07 -19.67
N ASP A 179 -0.77 7.59 -20.46
CA ASP A 179 -0.50 7.10 -21.81
C ASP A 179 0.61 6.02 -21.82
N PRO A 180 0.54 5.06 -22.76
CA PRO A 180 1.49 3.95 -22.82
C PRO A 180 2.81 4.31 -23.50
N ARG A 181 3.06 5.58 -23.86
CA ARG A 181 4.26 5.94 -24.64
C ARG A 181 5.51 5.75 -23.78
N PRO A 182 6.49 4.94 -24.23
CA PRO A 182 7.76 4.82 -23.53
C PRO A 182 8.51 6.16 -23.53
N ARG A 183 9.18 6.46 -22.43
CA ARG A 183 10.03 7.65 -22.30
C ARG A 183 11.44 7.25 -21.91
N ALA A 184 12.41 8.00 -22.43
CA ALA A 184 13.78 7.90 -21.94
C ALA A 184 13.86 8.34 -20.48
N ILE A 185 14.77 7.74 -19.72
CA ILE A 185 15.02 8.11 -18.32
C ILE A 185 15.42 9.58 -18.24
N GLY A 186 14.71 10.34 -17.39
CA GLY A 186 14.87 11.77 -17.24
C GLY A 186 13.60 12.43 -16.68
N PRO A 187 13.52 13.78 -16.66
CA PRO A 187 12.44 14.52 -16.00
C PRO A 187 11.03 14.21 -16.51
N GLN A 188 10.90 13.71 -17.75
CA GLN A 188 9.61 13.36 -18.34
C GLN A 188 9.19 11.92 -18.03
N ALA A 189 10.12 11.03 -17.68
CA ALA A 189 9.85 9.63 -17.37
C ALA A 189 8.85 9.50 -16.22
N GLY A 190 7.98 8.50 -16.32
CA GLY A 190 7.07 8.09 -15.26
C GLY A 190 7.60 6.93 -14.44
N PHE A 191 6.86 6.57 -13.40
CA PHE A 191 7.07 5.35 -12.63
C PHE A 191 7.26 4.12 -13.53
N GLN A 192 6.41 3.98 -14.55
CA GLN A 192 6.45 2.83 -15.44
C GLN A 192 7.75 2.73 -16.25
N ASP A 193 8.28 3.86 -16.72
CA ASP A 193 9.52 3.92 -17.50
C ASP A 193 10.73 3.52 -16.65
N TYR A 194 10.83 4.06 -15.42
CA TYR A 194 11.86 3.67 -14.48
C TYR A 194 11.77 2.19 -14.10
N LEU A 195 10.56 1.65 -13.92
CA LEU A 195 10.39 0.25 -13.52
C LEU A 195 10.85 -0.69 -14.65
N GLN A 196 10.50 -0.39 -15.89
CA GLN A 196 10.99 -1.15 -17.05
C GLN A 196 12.51 -1.07 -17.19
N TYR A 197 13.09 0.11 -16.95
CA TYR A 197 14.55 0.26 -16.95
C TYR A 197 15.21 -0.64 -15.90
N ARG A 198 14.68 -0.70 -14.66
CA ARG A 198 15.19 -1.59 -13.62
C ARG A 198 14.91 -3.07 -13.91
N ARG A 199 13.76 -3.39 -14.50
CA ARG A 199 13.45 -4.74 -14.96
C ARG A 199 14.49 -5.26 -15.95
N ASN A 200 14.88 -4.43 -16.91
CA ASN A 200 15.91 -4.75 -17.90
C ASN A 200 17.31 -4.92 -17.28
N GLN A 201 17.52 -4.41 -16.07
CA GLN A 201 18.74 -4.61 -15.28
C GLN A 201 18.65 -5.81 -14.32
N GLY A 202 17.54 -6.55 -14.31
CA GLY A 202 17.34 -7.75 -13.50
C GLY A 202 16.79 -7.51 -12.09
N PHE A 203 16.46 -6.26 -11.72
CA PHE A 203 15.80 -5.98 -10.44
C PHE A 203 14.39 -6.59 -10.42
N ASN A 204 13.95 -7.00 -9.23
CA ASN A 204 12.65 -7.64 -9.02
C ASN A 204 11.94 -7.21 -7.71
N ALA A 205 12.47 -6.22 -7.00
CA ALA A 205 11.83 -5.68 -5.82
C ALA A 205 12.07 -4.17 -5.70
N LEU A 206 11.14 -3.45 -5.05
CA LEU A 206 11.36 -2.05 -4.65
C LEU A 206 11.03 -1.85 -3.18
N ALA A 207 11.95 -1.24 -2.42
CA ALA A 207 11.68 -0.79 -1.06
C ALA A 207 11.02 0.61 -1.08
N ILE A 208 9.89 0.75 -0.38
CA ILE A 208 9.06 1.96 -0.40
C ILE A 208 8.59 2.34 1.01
N ILE A 209 8.39 3.64 1.24
CA ILE A 209 7.63 4.13 2.40
C ILE A 209 6.24 4.50 1.90
N VAL A 210 5.21 3.90 2.49
CA VAL A 210 3.83 3.99 2.01
C VAL A 210 3.24 5.36 2.26
N GLY A 211 3.51 5.99 3.42
CA GLY A 211 2.90 7.27 3.76
C GLY A 211 3.84 8.22 4.52
N PHE A 212 3.68 9.52 4.22
CA PHE A 212 4.41 10.63 4.83
C PHE A 212 3.41 11.67 5.39
N PRO A 213 2.75 11.41 6.53
CA PRO A 213 1.67 12.27 7.08
C PRO A 213 2.15 13.66 7.51
N ASN A 214 3.46 13.83 7.70
CA ASN A 214 4.07 14.99 8.33
C ASN A 214 5.12 15.67 7.44
N TRP A 215 5.18 15.35 6.14
CA TRP A 215 6.13 15.95 5.18
C TRP A 215 5.37 16.81 4.17
N THR A 216 5.00 18.02 4.59
CA THR A 216 4.21 18.97 3.82
C THR A 216 5.03 20.15 3.31
N ASP A 217 4.45 20.93 2.40
CA ASP A 217 5.00 22.22 1.94
C ASP A 217 4.37 23.36 2.77
N ASP A 218 4.77 23.45 4.03
CA ASP A 218 4.25 24.42 5.01
C ASP A 218 5.19 25.59 5.27
N GLY A 219 6.27 25.71 4.49
CA GLY A 219 7.32 26.72 4.68
C GLY A 219 8.19 26.50 5.92
N LEU A 220 8.06 25.38 6.62
CA LEU A 220 8.83 25.08 7.83
C LEU A 220 10.06 24.20 7.55
N PRO A 221 11.06 24.19 8.46
CA PRO A 221 12.26 23.38 8.30
C PRO A 221 11.98 21.87 8.21
N ALA A 222 12.87 21.16 7.52
CA ALA A 222 12.84 19.70 7.39
C ALA A 222 13.02 18.96 8.72
N ARG A 223 13.63 19.61 9.70
CA ARG A 223 13.77 19.11 11.07
C ARG A 223 12.98 20.04 11.97
N LEU A 224 11.94 19.53 12.62
CA LEU A 224 11.02 20.35 13.40
C LEU A 224 10.61 19.62 14.67
N LYS A 225 10.56 20.36 15.76
CA LYS A 225 10.07 19.93 17.06
C LYS A 225 9.10 20.97 17.61
N THR A 226 8.17 20.53 18.45
CA THR A 226 7.38 21.42 19.32
C THR A 226 8.27 22.01 20.43
N GLU A 227 7.75 22.99 21.16
CA GLU A 227 8.44 23.64 22.28
C GLU A 227 8.86 22.65 23.38
N ASP A 228 8.02 21.65 23.64
CA ASP A 228 8.30 20.57 24.60
C ASP A 228 9.30 19.51 24.09
N GLY A 229 9.86 19.70 22.89
CA GLY A 229 10.86 18.82 22.30
C GLY A 229 10.32 17.60 21.54
N THR A 230 8.99 17.44 21.44
CA THR A 230 8.37 16.38 20.63
C THR A 230 8.76 16.53 19.16
N THR A 231 9.29 15.46 18.56
CA THR A 231 9.61 15.44 17.13
C THR A 231 8.35 15.50 16.29
N LEU A 232 8.23 16.51 15.43
CA LEU A 232 7.16 16.65 14.44
C LEU A 232 7.53 16.07 13.07
N ARG A 233 8.80 16.23 12.67
CA ARG A 233 9.32 15.66 11.41
C ARG A 233 10.85 15.63 11.40
N MET A 234 11.38 14.68 10.65
CA MET A 234 12.77 14.61 10.20
C MET A 234 12.82 14.35 8.70
N ALA A 235 12.19 15.22 7.93
CA ALA A 235 12.03 15.10 6.49
C ALA A 235 13.36 15.18 5.73
N TRP A 236 13.38 14.64 4.51
CA TRP A 236 14.44 15.01 3.56
C TRP A 236 14.33 16.49 3.22
N LYS A 237 15.47 17.13 2.97
CA LYS A 237 15.53 18.55 2.59
C LYS A 237 15.17 18.74 1.13
N LYS A 238 14.46 19.82 0.81
CA LYS A 238 14.42 20.36 -0.55
C LYS A 238 15.82 20.87 -0.91
N ALA A 239 16.33 20.48 -2.08
CA ALA A 239 17.68 20.80 -2.52
C ALA A 239 17.96 22.31 -2.43
N GLY A 240 19.09 22.70 -1.85
CA GLY A 240 19.48 24.10 -1.66
C GLY A 240 18.74 24.85 -0.55
N THR A 241 17.88 24.19 0.25
CA THR A 241 17.12 24.86 1.33
C THR A 241 17.16 24.06 2.63
N ASN A 242 16.65 24.65 3.72
CA ASN A 242 16.38 23.93 4.97
C ASN A 242 14.92 23.43 5.07
N LEU A 243 14.10 23.61 4.03
CA LEU A 243 12.68 23.28 4.04
C LEU A 243 12.44 21.78 3.86
N ALA A 244 11.32 21.30 4.40
CA ALA A 244 10.85 19.94 4.20
C ALA A 244 10.58 19.68 2.70
N LYS A 245 10.93 18.48 2.24
CA LYS A 245 10.59 17.99 0.90
C LYS A 245 9.17 17.41 0.94
N PRO A 246 8.15 18.03 0.29
CA PRO A 246 6.75 17.64 0.45
C PRO A 246 6.44 16.33 -0.27
N MET A 247 5.59 15.47 0.29
CA MET A 247 5.33 14.11 -0.21
C MET A 247 3.86 13.81 -0.64
N PRO A 248 3.15 14.70 -1.37
CA PRO A 248 1.85 14.35 -1.92
C PRO A 248 1.96 13.40 -3.12
N ASN A 249 0.86 12.74 -3.47
CA ASN A 249 0.73 12.07 -4.77
C ASN A 249 0.65 13.10 -5.92
N GLU A 250 0.56 12.61 -7.15
CA GLU A 250 0.50 13.42 -8.38
C GLU A 250 -0.69 14.38 -8.43
N GLN A 251 -1.77 14.08 -7.69
CA GLN A 251 -2.97 14.92 -7.60
C GLN A 251 -2.97 15.83 -6.37
N GLY A 252 -1.89 15.87 -5.59
CA GLY A 252 -1.78 16.72 -4.41
C GLY A 252 -2.36 16.13 -3.13
N HIS A 253 -2.82 14.87 -3.13
CA HIS A 253 -3.32 14.19 -1.94
C HIS A 253 -2.18 13.71 -1.03
N TYR A 254 -2.44 13.65 0.27
CA TYR A 254 -1.58 13.07 1.30
C TYR A 254 -2.22 11.81 1.86
N PRO A 255 -1.50 10.93 2.58
CA PRO A 255 -2.12 9.73 3.16
C PRO A 255 -3.25 10.05 4.15
N PHE A 256 -3.24 11.24 4.77
CA PHE A 256 -4.24 11.66 5.73
C PHE A 256 -4.69 13.09 5.45
N LEU A 257 -5.87 13.45 5.95
CA LEU A 257 -6.49 14.74 5.74
C LEU A 257 -5.90 15.82 6.67
N PHE A 258 -5.85 17.04 6.15
CA PHE A 258 -5.54 18.26 6.89
C PHE A 258 -6.84 19.08 7.09
N PRO A 259 -6.92 19.96 8.11
CA PRO A 259 -5.93 20.21 9.16
C PRO A 259 -5.76 19.04 10.13
N GLY A 260 -4.57 18.90 10.73
CA GLY A 260 -4.33 18.01 11.86
C GLY A 260 -4.72 18.61 13.21
N LYS A 261 -4.43 17.87 14.29
CA LYS A 261 -4.85 18.20 15.66
C LYS A 261 -3.73 18.77 16.54
N ILE A 262 -2.51 18.91 16.03
CA ILE A 262 -1.38 19.44 16.81
C ILE A 262 -1.46 20.97 16.82
N PRO A 263 -1.62 21.62 17.99
CA PRO A 263 -1.78 23.08 18.07
C PRO A 263 -0.60 23.84 17.45
N GLY A 264 -0.90 24.76 16.53
CA GLY A 264 0.10 25.56 15.80
C GLY A 264 0.82 24.83 14.67
N TYR A 265 0.53 23.54 14.47
CA TYR A 265 1.13 22.66 13.48
C TYR A 265 0.07 21.91 12.66
N GLU A 266 -1.13 22.48 12.54
CA GLU A 266 -2.29 21.88 11.88
C GLU A 266 -2.07 21.68 10.38
N LYS A 267 -1.13 22.40 9.76
CA LYS A 267 -0.70 22.23 8.35
C LYS A 267 0.57 21.38 8.19
N THR A 268 1.17 20.99 9.31
CA THR A 268 2.47 20.31 9.36
C THR A 268 2.32 18.81 9.57
N PHE A 269 1.38 18.40 10.42
CA PHE A 269 1.13 17.00 10.76
C PHE A 269 -0.35 16.68 10.56
N ALA A 270 -0.68 15.82 9.60
CA ALA A 270 -2.06 15.50 9.24
C ALA A 270 -2.86 14.87 10.39
N ASP A 271 -4.20 14.92 10.32
CA ASP A 271 -5.06 14.16 11.23
C ASP A 271 -4.98 12.67 10.89
N VAL A 272 -4.13 11.95 11.61
CA VAL A 272 -3.88 10.52 11.40
C VAL A 272 -5.08 9.62 11.77
N THR A 273 -6.16 10.19 12.29
CA THR A 273 -7.44 9.50 12.44
C THR A 273 -8.35 9.65 11.22
N ARG A 274 -7.95 10.40 10.19
CA ARG A 274 -8.73 10.67 8.97
C ARG A 274 -7.90 10.40 7.71
N ILE A 275 -8.03 9.21 7.16
CA ILE A 275 -7.30 8.80 5.96
C ILE A 275 -7.85 9.48 4.70
N ASP A 276 -7.01 9.70 3.68
CA ASP A 276 -7.46 10.12 2.34
C ASP A 276 -7.32 8.95 1.35
N PRO A 277 -8.42 8.25 0.99
CA PRO A 277 -8.37 7.10 0.09
C PRO A 277 -7.77 7.43 -1.28
N ARG A 278 -7.89 8.67 -1.77
CA ARG A 278 -7.39 9.07 -3.09
C ARG A 278 -5.87 8.95 -3.20
N TYR A 279 -5.16 9.12 -2.09
CA TYR A 279 -3.72 8.87 -2.04
C TYR A 279 -3.39 7.40 -2.31
N PHE A 280 -4.12 6.48 -1.66
CA PHE A 280 -3.88 5.06 -1.78
C PHE A 280 -4.43 4.47 -3.09
N GLN A 281 -5.49 5.05 -3.66
CA GLN A 281 -5.97 4.70 -5.00
C GLN A 281 -4.92 4.99 -6.08
N ALA A 282 -4.15 6.08 -5.94
CA ALA A 282 -3.02 6.34 -6.82
C ALA A 282 -1.88 5.31 -6.63
N LEU A 283 -1.63 4.89 -5.38
CA LEU A 283 -0.64 3.86 -5.06
C LEU A 283 -1.06 2.47 -5.56
N ASP A 284 -2.35 2.12 -5.50
CA ASP A 284 -2.90 0.84 -6.01
C ASP A 284 -2.42 0.58 -7.46
N ARG A 285 -2.50 1.60 -8.33
CA ARG A 285 -2.05 1.50 -9.74
C ARG A 285 -0.57 1.13 -9.85
N LYS A 286 0.26 1.71 -8.99
CA LYS A 286 1.72 1.45 -8.99
C LYS A 286 2.03 0.05 -8.47
N ILE A 287 1.39 -0.38 -7.40
CA ILE A 287 1.58 -1.72 -6.81
C ILE A 287 1.10 -2.82 -7.77
N ASP A 288 -0.04 -2.60 -8.44
CA ASP A 288 -0.57 -3.54 -9.42
C ASP A 288 0.33 -3.63 -10.65
N TYR A 289 0.82 -2.49 -11.12
CA TYR A 289 1.80 -2.46 -12.19
C TYR A 289 3.09 -3.19 -11.79
N MET A 290 3.61 -2.98 -10.57
CA MET A 290 4.78 -3.71 -10.09
C MET A 290 4.59 -5.22 -10.16
N ASN A 291 3.52 -5.76 -9.57
CA ASN A 291 3.26 -7.19 -9.63
C ASN A 291 3.07 -7.70 -11.06
N SER A 292 2.40 -6.93 -11.94
CA SER A 292 2.28 -7.27 -13.36
C SER A 292 3.61 -7.34 -14.11
N GLN A 293 4.64 -6.66 -13.61
CA GLN A 293 6.00 -6.66 -14.15
C GLN A 293 6.94 -7.63 -13.41
N GLY A 294 6.43 -8.42 -12.46
CA GLY A 294 7.24 -9.34 -11.66
C GLY A 294 8.00 -8.68 -10.50
N PHE A 295 7.66 -7.45 -10.13
CA PHE A 295 8.25 -6.74 -9.00
C PHE A 295 7.47 -6.95 -7.70
N VAL A 296 8.20 -7.17 -6.62
CA VAL A 296 7.68 -7.29 -5.26
C VAL A 296 7.97 -6.01 -4.46
N PRO A 297 6.94 -5.23 -4.09
CA PRO A 297 7.12 -4.10 -3.20
C PRO A 297 7.41 -4.56 -1.78
N PHE A 298 8.45 -3.98 -1.17
CA PHE A 298 8.68 -4.02 0.27
C PHE A 298 8.11 -2.73 0.88
N MET A 299 6.96 -2.86 1.54
CA MET A 299 6.08 -1.77 1.93
C MET A 299 6.24 -1.42 3.41
N GLU A 300 6.95 -0.33 3.70
CA GLU A 300 7.09 0.20 5.05
C GLU A 300 6.06 1.30 5.32
N VAL A 301 5.12 1.09 6.24
CA VAL A 301 3.90 1.92 6.26
C VAL A 301 4.15 3.41 6.53
N ALA A 302 5.14 3.75 7.35
CA ALA A 302 5.54 5.13 7.66
C ALA A 302 6.96 5.17 8.21
N ARG A 303 7.63 6.30 8.01
CA ARG A 303 8.95 6.56 8.60
C ARG A 303 8.84 6.90 10.08
N ARG A 304 9.80 6.45 10.88
CA ARG A 304 9.85 6.61 12.35
C ARG A 304 9.58 8.02 12.90
N ASP A 305 9.84 9.08 12.11
CA ASP A 305 9.74 10.47 12.56
C ASP A 305 8.31 10.94 12.81
N VAL A 306 7.33 10.12 12.46
CA VAL A 306 5.93 10.32 12.84
C VAL A 306 5.66 9.95 14.30
N GLY A 307 6.44 9.03 14.88
CA GLY A 307 6.04 8.28 16.07
C GLY A 307 5.82 9.13 17.32
N GLN A 308 6.70 10.08 17.62
CA GLN A 308 6.59 10.89 18.84
C GLN A 308 5.35 11.80 18.82
N ALA A 309 5.11 12.52 17.72
CA ALA A 309 3.93 13.37 17.60
C ALA A 309 2.65 12.54 17.52
N TRP A 310 2.68 11.42 16.80
CA TRP A 310 1.54 10.50 16.72
C TRP A 310 1.14 10.01 18.11
N LYS A 311 2.10 9.51 18.89
CA LYS A 311 1.86 9.04 20.27
C LYS A 311 1.33 10.13 21.20
N ARG A 312 1.84 11.36 21.08
CA ARG A 312 1.51 12.46 21.99
C ARG A 312 0.14 13.07 21.73
N TYR A 313 -0.24 13.22 20.46
CA TYR A 313 -1.39 14.05 20.07
C TYR A 313 -2.58 13.26 19.49
N TYR A 314 -2.46 11.94 19.32
CA TYR A 314 -3.50 11.08 18.78
C TYR A 314 -3.67 9.81 19.62
N PRO A 315 -4.81 9.09 19.52
CA PRO A 315 -5.03 7.85 20.25
C PRO A 315 -3.92 6.84 19.98
N TRP A 316 -3.16 6.45 20.99
CA TRP A 316 -2.00 5.60 20.83
C TRP A 316 -2.05 4.42 21.80
N PRO A 317 -1.75 3.20 21.33
CA PRO A 317 -1.25 2.84 19.99
C PRO A 317 -2.33 2.58 18.93
N GLU A 318 -3.61 2.69 19.26
CA GLU A 318 -4.75 2.23 18.47
C GLU A 318 -4.77 2.83 17.06
N SER A 319 -4.49 4.14 16.93
CA SER A 319 -4.56 4.79 15.63
C SER A 319 -3.42 4.41 14.69
N TYR A 320 -2.24 4.06 15.22
CA TYR A 320 -1.15 3.54 14.41
C TYR A 320 -1.38 2.08 14.03
N VAL A 321 -1.86 1.26 14.96
CA VAL A 321 -2.29 -0.13 14.70
C VAL A 321 -3.37 -0.16 13.60
N ARG A 322 -4.31 0.79 13.64
CA ARG A 322 -5.33 0.98 12.61
C ARG A 322 -4.73 1.31 11.24
N TYR A 323 -3.74 2.18 11.19
CA TYR A 323 -3.06 2.53 9.94
C TYR A 323 -2.28 1.36 9.35
N VAL A 324 -1.51 0.63 10.17
CA VAL A 324 -0.81 -0.58 9.73
C VAL A 324 -1.81 -1.58 9.13
N ARG A 325 -2.90 -1.87 9.86
CA ARG A 325 -3.99 -2.74 9.39
C ARG A 325 -4.59 -2.25 8.08
N TYR A 326 -4.85 -0.94 7.93
CA TYR A 326 -5.41 -0.39 6.69
C TYR A 326 -4.53 -0.68 5.49
N VAL A 327 -3.23 -0.36 5.59
CA VAL A 327 -2.26 -0.61 4.51
C VAL A 327 -2.18 -2.10 4.22
N TRP A 328 -2.03 -2.95 5.24
CA TRP A 328 -1.92 -4.39 5.05
C TRP A 328 -3.18 -4.99 4.42
N SER A 329 -4.38 -4.55 4.81
CA SER A 329 -5.65 -4.98 4.17
C SER A 329 -5.73 -4.62 2.71
N ARG A 330 -5.32 -3.38 2.38
CA ARG A 330 -5.39 -2.86 1.03
C ARG A 330 -4.46 -3.61 0.08
N TYR A 331 -3.33 -4.11 0.57
CA TYR A 331 -2.33 -4.80 -0.27
C TYR A 331 -2.16 -6.29 0.04
N GLN A 332 -2.98 -6.91 0.91
CA GLN A 332 -2.82 -8.33 1.28
C GLN A 332 -3.00 -9.29 0.10
N ALA A 333 -3.71 -8.87 -0.95
CA ALA A 333 -3.90 -9.63 -2.18
C ALA A 333 -2.91 -9.22 -3.29
N ASN A 334 -1.85 -8.51 -2.94
CA ASN A 334 -0.71 -8.25 -3.81
C ASN A 334 0.49 -9.06 -3.30
N ILE A 335 1.40 -9.45 -4.19
CA ILE A 335 2.62 -10.15 -3.80
C ILE A 335 3.61 -9.12 -3.27
N CYS A 336 3.69 -9.00 -1.94
CA CYS A 336 4.42 -7.95 -1.23
C CYS A 336 5.29 -8.52 -0.10
N ILE A 337 6.16 -7.68 0.44
CA ILE A 337 6.73 -7.81 1.78
C ILE A 337 6.19 -6.64 2.59
N PHE A 338 5.66 -6.90 3.79
CA PHE A 338 5.14 -5.86 4.66
C PHE A 338 6.18 -5.39 5.68
N SER A 339 5.98 -4.18 6.16
CA SER A 339 6.63 -3.68 7.36
C SER A 339 5.71 -2.75 8.13
N PRO A 340 5.63 -2.88 9.46
CA PRO A 340 4.81 -2.02 10.30
C PRO A 340 5.40 -0.60 10.48
N PHE A 341 6.65 -0.34 10.11
CA PHE A 341 7.30 0.99 10.22
C PHE A 341 8.63 1.00 9.46
N HIS A 342 9.28 2.16 9.32
CA HIS A 342 10.65 2.27 8.80
C HIS A 342 11.57 2.89 9.85
N PHE A 343 12.52 2.12 10.37
CA PHE A 343 13.39 2.47 11.51
C PHE A 343 14.87 2.53 11.12
N ASP A 344 15.23 3.44 10.21
CA ASP A 344 16.61 3.69 9.75
C ASP A 344 17.57 4.23 10.84
N SER A 345 17.07 4.78 11.95
CA SER A 345 17.90 5.34 13.03
C SER A 345 17.10 5.52 14.32
N PRO A 346 17.68 5.44 15.52
CA PRO A 346 16.98 5.81 16.76
C PRO A 346 16.72 7.32 16.87
N ALA A 347 17.40 8.16 16.07
CA ALA A 347 17.19 9.60 16.10
C ALA A 347 15.80 9.97 15.61
N ALA A 348 15.16 10.93 16.30
CA ALA A 348 13.84 11.45 15.94
C ALA A 348 12.77 10.35 15.82
N SER A 349 12.78 9.38 16.74
CA SER A 349 11.91 8.21 16.75
C SER A 349 11.34 7.96 18.14
N LEU A 350 10.29 7.13 18.23
CA LEU A 350 10.00 6.37 19.45
C LEU A 350 11.14 5.37 19.75
N PRO A 351 11.27 4.91 21.01
CA PRO A 351 12.11 3.76 21.34
C PRO A 351 11.76 2.53 20.49
N LYS A 352 12.77 1.69 20.20
CA LYS A 352 12.59 0.50 19.36
C LYS A 352 11.63 -0.50 19.99
N GLU A 353 11.60 -0.58 21.31
CA GLU A 353 10.72 -1.45 22.09
C GLU A 353 9.25 -1.06 21.86
N GLU A 354 8.94 0.24 21.83
CA GLU A 354 7.58 0.71 21.57
C GLU A 354 7.11 0.38 20.15
N TRP A 355 8.01 0.47 19.16
CA TRP A 355 7.72 0.00 17.81
C TRP A 355 7.41 -1.49 17.78
N ASN A 356 8.15 -2.31 18.55
CA ASN A 356 7.88 -3.74 18.69
C ASN A 356 6.49 -4.01 19.25
N GLU A 357 6.11 -3.31 20.31
CA GLU A 357 4.80 -3.48 20.96
C GLU A 357 3.65 -3.11 20.03
N VAL A 358 3.78 -2.05 19.23
CA VAL A 358 2.81 -1.70 18.20
C VAL A 358 2.65 -2.83 17.18
N ALA A 359 3.75 -3.38 16.67
CA ALA A 359 3.70 -4.47 15.70
C ALA A 359 3.11 -5.77 16.29
N LYS A 360 3.41 -6.07 17.56
CA LYS A 360 2.75 -7.17 18.30
C LYS A 360 1.26 -6.94 18.44
N GLN A 361 0.83 -5.71 18.72
CA GLN A 361 -0.58 -5.40 18.88
C GLN A 361 -1.37 -5.49 17.57
N VAL A 362 -0.76 -5.19 16.42
CA VAL A 362 -1.36 -5.49 15.11
C VAL A 362 -1.69 -6.98 15.01
N LEU A 363 -0.75 -7.86 15.39
CA LEU A 363 -1.00 -9.31 15.39
C LEU A 363 -2.03 -9.75 16.43
N ALA A 364 -1.98 -9.19 17.64
CA ALA A 364 -2.93 -9.53 18.69
C ALA A 364 -4.38 -9.14 18.31
N THR A 365 -4.54 -8.02 17.60
CA THR A 365 -5.85 -7.49 17.22
C THR A 365 -6.39 -8.16 15.96
N TYR A 366 -5.55 -8.32 14.93
CA TYR A 366 -6.01 -8.71 13.59
C TYR A 366 -5.42 -10.01 13.05
N GLY A 367 -4.46 -10.61 13.77
CA GLY A 367 -3.70 -11.77 13.31
C GLY A 367 -2.63 -11.43 12.27
N LYS A 368 -1.92 -12.46 11.81
CA LYS A 368 -0.94 -12.35 10.72
C LYS A 368 -1.65 -12.13 9.37
N PRO A 369 -0.99 -11.51 8.38
CA PRO A 369 -1.50 -11.44 7.01
C PRO A 369 -1.98 -12.81 6.51
N PRO A 370 -3.20 -12.91 5.96
CA PRO A 370 -3.89 -14.19 5.79
C PRO A 370 -3.18 -15.13 4.80
N PHE A 371 -2.51 -14.57 3.79
CA PHE A 371 -1.93 -15.32 2.67
C PHE A 371 -0.43 -15.63 2.85
N GLY A 372 0.14 -15.42 4.04
CA GLY A 372 1.53 -15.74 4.33
C GLY A 372 2.53 -14.67 3.85
N THR A 373 2.07 -13.44 3.61
CA THR A 373 2.92 -12.30 3.28
C THR A 373 4.04 -12.16 4.31
N LEU A 374 5.29 -12.12 3.84
CA LEU A 374 6.45 -11.87 4.68
C LEU A 374 6.38 -10.47 5.31
N CYS A 375 7.03 -10.33 6.45
CA CYS A 375 7.08 -9.11 7.22
C CYS A 375 8.50 -8.88 7.77
N SER A 376 9.01 -7.68 7.54
CA SER A 376 10.32 -7.18 7.95
C SER A 376 10.20 -5.70 8.34
N THR A 377 11.30 -4.98 8.46
CA THR A 377 11.35 -3.52 8.62
C THR A 377 12.77 -3.05 8.36
N ASN A 378 12.95 -1.86 7.77
CA ASN A 378 14.25 -1.25 7.80
C ASN A 378 14.68 -1.01 9.24
N ALA A 379 15.97 -1.19 9.50
CA ALA A 379 16.51 -1.27 10.85
C ALA A 379 17.77 -0.42 10.96
N SER A 380 17.95 0.23 12.11
CA SER A 380 19.20 0.86 12.48
C SER A 380 20.22 -0.22 12.84
N GLY A 381 21.00 -0.67 11.87
CA GLY A 381 21.98 -1.76 12.02
C GLY A 381 21.37 -3.11 11.68
N SER A 382 20.60 -3.70 12.60
CA SER A 382 20.04 -5.05 12.44
C SER A 382 18.68 -5.18 13.11
N THR A 383 17.76 -5.86 12.42
CA THR A 383 16.47 -6.27 13.00
C THR A 383 16.67 -7.20 14.22
N LEU A 384 17.66 -8.10 14.17
CA LEU A 384 17.98 -9.03 15.26
C LEU A 384 18.46 -8.29 16.52
N GLU A 385 19.32 -7.28 16.37
CA GLU A 385 19.80 -6.48 17.52
C GLU A 385 18.73 -5.52 18.06
N ASN A 386 17.86 -5.05 17.17
CA ASN A 386 16.84 -4.07 17.56
C ASN A 386 15.70 -4.72 18.32
N TRP A 387 15.17 -5.84 17.84
CA TRP A 387 13.94 -6.46 18.37
C TRP A 387 14.09 -7.91 18.76
N GLY A 388 15.28 -8.50 18.58
CA GLY A 388 15.49 -9.90 18.82
C GLY A 388 14.95 -10.78 17.70
N HIS A 389 14.56 -12.00 18.04
CA HIS A 389 14.15 -13.02 17.08
C HIS A 389 12.64 -13.29 17.13
N VAL A 390 12.16 -14.36 16.50
CA VAL A 390 10.71 -14.63 16.32
C VAL A 390 9.91 -14.79 17.62
N ASP A 391 10.56 -15.09 18.73
CA ASP A 391 9.96 -15.16 20.06
C ASP A 391 9.70 -13.76 20.66
N GLN A 392 10.62 -12.82 20.41
CA GLN A 392 10.55 -11.45 20.91
C GLN A 392 9.83 -10.50 19.93
N ALA A 393 9.84 -10.83 18.64
CA ALA A 393 9.22 -10.09 17.55
C ALA A 393 8.42 -11.06 16.65
N PRO A 394 7.25 -11.58 17.09
CA PRO A 394 6.48 -12.60 16.37
C PRO A 394 5.90 -12.16 15.01
N TRP A 395 5.97 -10.86 14.72
CA TRP A 395 5.65 -10.26 13.42
C TRP A 395 6.79 -10.38 12.42
N LEU A 396 8.04 -10.55 12.87
CA LEU A 396 9.22 -10.62 12.03
C LEU A 396 9.35 -12.02 11.42
N THR A 397 9.40 -12.09 10.10
CA THR A 397 9.51 -13.35 9.33
C THR A 397 10.63 -13.32 8.29
N LEU A 398 11.26 -12.16 8.14
CA LEU A 398 12.40 -11.89 7.27
C LEU A 398 13.29 -10.88 8.00
N HIS A 399 14.47 -11.31 8.43
CA HIS A 399 15.45 -10.40 9.01
C HIS A 399 16.02 -9.48 7.93
N GLN A 400 16.42 -8.28 8.34
CA GLN A 400 17.35 -7.48 7.54
C GLN A 400 18.37 -6.73 8.39
N ILE A 401 19.42 -6.30 7.70
CA ILE A 401 20.35 -5.26 8.15
C ILE A 401 20.14 -3.98 7.36
N GLY A 402 20.43 -2.84 8.00
CA GLY A 402 20.10 -1.52 7.44
C GLY A 402 20.70 -0.34 8.20
N ASN A 403 20.32 0.84 7.74
CA ASN A 403 21.07 2.06 7.39
C ASN A 403 22.51 2.36 7.89
N ARG A 404 23.28 1.39 8.38
CA ARG A 404 24.73 1.57 8.56
C ARG A 404 25.44 1.19 7.28
N ARG A 405 26.21 2.14 6.73
CA ARG A 405 26.72 2.09 5.36
C ARG A 405 28.20 1.67 5.26
N THR A 406 28.72 1.01 6.30
CA THR A 406 30.11 0.53 6.37
C THR A 406 30.16 -0.98 6.21
N HIS A 407 31.27 -1.53 5.71
CA HIS A 407 31.43 -2.99 5.57
C HIS A 407 31.29 -3.77 6.89
N ALA A 408 31.43 -3.11 8.03
CA ALA A 408 31.27 -3.71 9.35
C ALA A 408 29.86 -4.27 9.61
N VAL A 409 28.85 -3.92 8.81
CA VAL A 409 27.49 -4.45 9.01
C VAL A 409 27.30 -5.88 8.49
N TYR A 410 28.21 -6.40 7.66
CA TYR A 410 28.06 -7.75 7.11
C TYR A 410 28.17 -8.85 8.16
N GLU A 411 28.88 -8.61 9.27
CA GLU A 411 28.90 -9.53 10.42
C GLU A 411 27.49 -9.78 10.98
N LYS A 412 26.63 -8.77 10.95
CA LYS A 412 25.24 -8.87 11.43
C LYS A 412 24.39 -9.81 10.58
N LEU A 413 24.70 -9.97 9.29
CA LEU A 413 24.06 -11.02 8.47
C LEU A 413 24.52 -12.42 8.88
N THR A 414 25.76 -12.56 9.35
CA THR A 414 26.26 -13.85 9.86
C THR A 414 25.58 -14.21 11.18
N GLU A 415 25.34 -13.23 12.05
CA GLU A 415 24.53 -13.39 13.28
C GLU A 415 23.10 -13.83 12.94
N ILE A 416 22.44 -13.13 12.00
CA ILE A 416 21.11 -13.51 11.49
C ILE A 416 21.11 -14.94 10.95
N PHE A 417 22.10 -15.31 10.14
CA PHE A 417 22.21 -16.66 9.58
C PHE A 417 22.33 -17.74 10.65
N ARG A 418 22.93 -17.42 11.82
CA ARG A 418 23.11 -18.35 12.94
C ARG A 418 21.92 -18.36 13.92
N ALA A 419 20.96 -17.45 13.77
CA ALA A 419 19.77 -17.40 14.63
C ALA A 419 18.91 -18.66 14.47
N SER A 420 18.21 -19.04 15.54
CA SER A 420 17.36 -20.23 15.59
C SER A 420 15.97 -19.89 16.15
N PRO A 421 14.88 -20.32 15.47
CA PRO A 421 14.84 -21.06 14.21
C PRO A 421 15.35 -20.23 13.00
N PRO A 422 15.88 -20.86 11.93
CA PRO A 422 16.35 -20.11 10.79
C PRO A 422 15.20 -19.39 10.07
N ILE A 423 15.34 -18.09 9.86
CA ILE A 423 14.50 -17.28 8.96
C ILE A 423 15.40 -16.48 8.02
N PRO A 424 14.93 -16.14 6.80
CA PRO A 424 15.78 -15.52 5.80
C PRO A 424 16.27 -14.14 6.26
N GLY A 425 17.42 -13.73 5.75
CA GLY A 425 18.03 -12.43 6.02
C GLY A 425 18.38 -11.72 4.72
N LEU A 426 18.29 -10.39 4.69
CA LEU A 426 18.76 -9.56 3.57
C LEU A 426 19.52 -8.32 4.03
N ASN A 427 20.32 -7.74 3.13
CA ASN A 427 20.86 -6.39 3.31
C ASN A 427 20.03 -5.43 2.47
N GLY A 428 19.09 -4.72 3.10
CA GLY A 428 18.07 -3.97 2.36
C GLY A 428 18.30 -2.47 2.33
N GLU A 429 19.25 -1.97 3.11
CA GLU A 429 19.74 -0.60 2.99
C GLU A 429 21.27 -0.51 3.15
N PRO A 430 22.04 -1.02 2.17
CA PRO A 430 23.49 -0.88 2.12
C PRO A 430 23.92 0.57 1.78
N TYR A 431 25.22 0.76 1.52
CA TYR A 431 25.71 2.00 0.94
C TYR A 431 25.01 2.31 -0.38
N TYR A 432 24.57 3.56 -0.57
CA TYR A 432 23.93 4.01 -1.80
C TYR A 432 24.96 4.56 -2.78
N ASP A 433 24.96 4.04 -4.00
CA ASP A 433 25.78 4.56 -5.08
C ASP A 433 25.48 6.04 -5.35
N GLY A 434 26.52 6.85 -5.47
CA GLY A 434 26.42 8.29 -5.76
C GLY A 434 26.13 9.19 -4.54
N MET A 435 26.08 8.65 -3.31
CA MET A 435 26.15 9.48 -2.10
C MET A 435 27.60 9.77 -1.72
N LEU A 436 28.15 10.88 -2.23
CA LEU A 436 29.41 11.47 -1.77
C LEU A 436 29.24 12.23 -0.45
#